data_AF-A0A0D0H452-F1
#
_entry.id   AF-A0A0D0H452-F1
#
_cell.length_a   1.000
_cell.length_b   1.000
_cell.length_c   1.000
_cell.angle_alpha   90.00
_cell.angle_beta   90.00
_cell.angle_gamma   90.00
#
_symmetry.space_group_name_H-M   'P 1'
#
loop_
_entity.id
_entity.type
_entity.pdbx_description
1 polymer ?
#
loop_
_entity_poly.entity_id
_entity_poly.type
_entity_poly.pdbx_seq_one_letter_code
_entity_poly.pdbx_strand_id
1 'polypeptide(L)'
;MTEAVAPRRRPKVALVVATVVVAALGIIVAVMAMTGSGWFTKRPVMHQVELRVQSSTDFKVIYRYITAEGNQISVEEHASKNFAAEFESAPSSLQFSVSMPQGTANSGDLRCSVYVDGELDTTKFNDAGWVNCDSSIGES
;
A
#
# COMPACT_ATOMS: atom_id res chain seq x y z
N MET A 1 5.11 -65.58 54.68
CA MET A 1 5.95 -64.38 54.52
C MET A 1 6.18 -64.22 53.02
N THR A 2 5.62 -63.18 52.41
CA THR A 2 5.56 -62.98 50.95
C THR A 2 6.57 -61.91 50.53
N GLU A 3 7.52 -62.29 49.67
CA GLU A 3 8.50 -61.40 49.05
C GLU A 3 7.88 -60.75 47.81
N ALA A 4 7.82 -59.41 47.78
CA ALA A 4 7.35 -58.65 46.62
C ALA A 4 8.54 -58.34 45.70
N VAL A 5 8.57 -58.99 44.54
CA VAL A 5 9.53 -58.71 43.47
C VAL A 5 9.16 -57.39 42.79
N ALA A 6 10.03 -56.39 42.88
CA ALA A 6 9.89 -55.12 42.16
C ALA A 6 10.10 -55.31 40.64
N PRO A 7 9.25 -54.73 39.77
CA PRO A 7 9.42 -54.87 38.33
C PRO A 7 10.59 -54.02 37.81
N ARG A 8 11.60 -54.68 37.23
CA ARG A 8 12.67 -54.05 36.43
C ARG A 8 12.05 -53.30 35.25
N ARG A 9 11.88 -51.99 35.39
CA ARG A 9 11.47 -51.09 34.29
C ARG A 9 12.54 -51.12 33.20
N ARG A 10 12.14 -51.54 31.99
CA ARG A 10 13.01 -51.73 30.83
C ARG A 10 13.43 -50.34 30.27
N PRO A 11 14.71 -49.93 30.35
CA PRO A 11 15.18 -48.63 29.88
C PRO A 11 15.08 -48.45 28.35
N LYS A 12 14.83 -49.53 27.62
CA LYS A 12 14.75 -49.54 26.15
C LYS A 12 13.54 -48.76 25.60
N VAL A 13 12.43 -48.71 26.32
CA VAL A 13 11.21 -48.03 25.84
C VAL A 13 11.37 -46.50 25.93
N ALA A 14 11.99 -46.00 27.00
CA ALA A 14 12.23 -44.57 27.16
C ALA A 14 13.17 -44.00 26.10
N LEU A 15 14.20 -44.77 25.72
CA LEU A 15 15.16 -44.37 24.69
C LEU A 15 14.50 -44.25 23.30
N VAL A 16 13.62 -45.19 22.96
CA VAL A 16 12.92 -45.22 21.65
C VAL A 16 11.90 -44.08 21.54
N VAL A 17 11.22 -43.73 22.64
CA VAL A 17 10.28 -42.60 22.64
C VAL A 17 11.02 -41.28 22.48
N ALA A 18 12.18 -41.11 23.14
CA ALA A 18 12.97 -39.89 23.02
C ALA A 18 13.51 -39.66 21.60
N THR A 19 13.98 -40.71 20.90
CA THR A 19 14.49 -40.58 19.54
C THR A 19 13.40 -40.26 18.52
N VAL A 20 12.18 -40.79 18.70
CA VAL A 20 11.05 -40.47 17.81
C VAL A 20 10.62 -39.00 17.93
N VAL A 21 10.64 -38.44 19.16
CA VAL A 21 10.27 -37.03 19.37
C VAL A 21 11.29 -36.07 18.76
N VAL A 22 12.60 -36.37 18.88
CA VAL A 22 13.66 -35.55 18.28
C VAL A 22 13.61 -35.61 16.75
N ALA A 23 13.37 -36.79 16.17
CA ALA A 23 13.22 -36.93 14.72
C ALA A 23 11.98 -36.18 14.19
N ALA A 24 10.86 -36.23 14.90
CA ALA A 24 9.63 -35.51 14.52
C ALA A 24 9.82 -33.97 14.57
N LEU A 25 10.51 -33.46 15.59
CA LEU A 25 10.84 -32.03 15.68
C LEU A 25 11.78 -31.57 14.57
N GLY A 26 12.78 -32.38 14.21
CA GLY A 26 13.68 -32.09 13.09
C GLY A 26 12.97 -32.00 11.75
N ILE A 27 11.96 -32.85 11.52
CA ILE A 27 11.14 -32.84 10.30
C ILE A 27 10.27 -31.57 10.24
N ILE A 28 9.70 -31.11 11.37
CA ILE A 28 8.89 -29.86 11.39
C ILE A 28 9.76 -28.64 11.02
N VAL A 29 10.99 -28.56 11.54
CA VAL A 29 11.92 -27.47 11.20
C VAL A 29 12.34 -27.55 9.73
N ALA A 30 12.58 -28.75 9.19
CA ALA A 30 12.93 -28.93 7.78
C ALA A 30 11.75 -28.61 6.84
N VAL A 31 10.51 -28.98 7.20
CA VAL A 31 9.31 -28.63 6.44
C VAL A 31 9.08 -27.13 6.47
N MET A 32 9.27 -26.45 7.61
CA MET A 32 9.18 -24.99 7.69
C MET A 32 10.30 -24.26 6.92
N ALA A 33 11.45 -24.89 6.72
CA ALA A 33 12.51 -24.34 5.85
C ALA A 33 12.26 -24.61 4.36
N MET A 34 11.57 -25.70 4.00
CA MET A 34 11.25 -26.09 2.62
C MET A 34 9.97 -25.44 2.08
N THR A 35 8.96 -25.23 2.93
CA THR A 35 7.89 -24.27 2.65
C THR A 35 8.50 -22.91 2.93
N GLY A 36 9.03 -22.23 1.92
CA GLY A 36 9.56 -20.88 2.03
C GLY A 36 8.48 -19.88 2.46
N SER A 37 8.00 -20.00 3.69
CA SER A 37 7.21 -19.03 4.44
C SER A 37 8.14 -17.90 4.85
N GLY A 38 8.86 -17.35 3.87
CA GLY A 38 9.49 -16.07 4.01
C GLY A 38 8.37 -15.09 4.26
N TRP A 39 8.18 -14.70 5.52
CA TRP A 39 7.36 -13.56 5.94
C TRP A 39 7.98 -12.23 5.48
N PHE A 40 8.62 -12.23 4.31
CA PHE A 40 8.90 -11.03 3.56
C PHE A 40 7.58 -10.65 2.89
N THR A 41 6.71 -10.00 3.64
CA THR A 41 5.74 -9.08 3.04
C THR A 41 6.56 -8.16 2.15
N LYS A 42 6.47 -8.36 0.82
CA LYS A 42 7.03 -7.41 -0.13
C LYS A 42 6.47 -6.05 0.29
N ARG A 43 7.33 -5.16 0.76
CA ARG A 43 6.90 -3.78 1.02
C ARG A 43 6.43 -3.24 -0.33
N PRO A 44 5.21 -2.70 -0.42
CA PRO A 44 4.79 -2.07 -1.66
C PRO A 44 5.79 -0.96 -1.98
N VAL A 45 6.19 -0.90 -3.25
CA VAL A 45 6.97 0.22 -3.76
C VAL A 45 6.11 1.46 -3.61
N MET A 46 6.62 2.50 -2.97
CA MET A 46 5.90 3.76 -2.80
C MET A 46 6.44 4.78 -3.80
N HIS A 47 5.53 5.54 -4.39
CA HIS A 47 5.85 6.60 -5.33
C HIS A 47 5.46 7.95 -4.73
N GLN A 48 6.31 8.95 -4.90
CA GLN A 48 6.01 10.32 -4.48
C GLN A 48 5.12 10.95 -5.55
N VAL A 49 3.94 11.42 -5.14
CA VAL A 49 2.98 12.09 -6.02
C VAL A 49 2.90 13.55 -5.62
N GLU A 50 2.98 14.42 -6.61
CA GLU A 50 2.73 15.85 -6.45
C GLU A 50 1.58 16.28 -7.36
N LEU A 51 0.49 16.77 -6.75
CA LEU A 51 -0.65 17.34 -7.43
C LEU A 51 -0.52 18.86 -7.41
N ARG A 52 -0.47 19.50 -8.59
CA ARG A 52 -0.48 20.95 -8.74
C ARG A 52 -1.72 21.42 -9.49
N VAL A 53 -2.44 22.37 -8.92
CA VAL A 53 -3.60 22.99 -9.56
C VAL A 53 -3.43 24.50 -9.58
N GLN A 54 -3.73 25.11 -10.73
CA GLN A 54 -3.68 26.55 -10.93
C GLN A 54 -4.99 27.03 -11.55
N SER A 55 -5.49 28.18 -11.09
CA SER A 55 -6.72 28.83 -11.54
C SER A 55 -6.62 30.35 -11.35
N SER A 56 -7.42 31.15 -12.06
CA SER A 56 -7.57 32.58 -11.73
C SER A 56 -8.45 32.84 -10.51
N THR A 57 -9.24 31.84 -10.11
CA THR A 57 -10.28 31.96 -9.07
C THR A 57 -10.12 30.91 -7.98
N ASP A 58 -11.09 30.88 -7.06
CA ASP A 58 -11.19 29.87 -6.03
C ASP A 58 -11.77 28.58 -6.61
N PHE A 59 -11.22 27.45 -6.17
CA PHE A 59 -11.61 26.13 -6.64
C PHE A 59 -11.60 25.12 -5.50
N LYS A 60 -12.23 23.98 -5.77
CA LYS A 60 -12.26 22.80 -4.91
C LYS A 60 -11.50 21.67 -5.59
N VAL A 61 -10.63 21.00 -4.84
CA VAL A 61 -9.87 19.83 -5.29
C VAL A 61 -10.33 18.62 -4.50
N ILE A 62 -10.55 17.51 -5.19
CA ILE A 62 -10.78 16.20 -4.61
C ILE A 62 -9.73 15.26 -5.20
N TYR A 63 -8.99 14.58 -4.35
CA TYR A 63 -7.99 13.60 -4.78
C TYR A 63 -8.07 12.31 -3.99
N ARG A 64 -7.85 11.20 -4.68
CA ARG A 64 -7.91 9.84 -4.12
C ARG A 64 -6.70 9.02 -4.53
N TYR A 65 -6.13 8.31 -3.55
CA TYR A 65 -4.92 7.51 -3.70
C TYR A 65 -4.93 6.32 -2.73
N ILE A 66 -3.99 5.40 -2.91
CA ILE A 66 -3.84 4.19 -2.09
C ILE A 66 -2.59 4.34 -1.21
N THR A 67 -2.71 4.16 0.10
CA THR A 67 -1.56 4.21 1.02
C THR A 67 -0.68 2.95 0.94
N ALA A 68 0.48 2.99 1.59
CA ALA A 68 1.37 1.83 1.73
C ALA A 68 0.69 0.59 2.35
N GLU A 69 -0.33 0.81 3.19
CA GLU A 69 -1.10 -0.27 3.82
C GLU A 69 -2.23 -0.80 2.92
N GLY A 70 -2.41 -0.25 1.72
CA GLY A 70 -3.48 -0.61 0.80
C GLY A 70 -4.82 0.06 1.09
N ASN A 71 -4.85 1.10 1.93
CA ASN A 71 -6.08 1.84 2.24
C ASN A 71 -6.33 2.92 1.19
N GLN A 72 -7.58 3.08 0.74
CA GLN A 72 -7.95 4.20 -0.11
C GLN A 72 -8.24 5.44 0.71
N ILE A 73 -7.55 6.54 0.41
CA ILE A 73 -7.78 7.85 1.01
C ILE A 73 -8.50 8.74 0.00
N SER A 74 -9.41 9.58 0.49
CA SER A 74 -10.06 10.64 -0.29
C SER A 74 -9.94 11.93 0.49
N VAL A 75 -9.30 12.93 -0.11
CA VAL A 75 -9.12 14.25 0.48
C VAL A 75 -9.89 15.26 -0.35
N GLU A 76 -10.49 16.23 0.34
CA GLU A 76 -11.25 17.33 -0.25
C GLU A 76 -10.77 18.64 0.35
N GLU A 77 -10.35 19.57 -0.50
CA GLU A 77 -9.79 20.85 -0.09
C GLU A 77 -10.29 22.00 -0.96
N HIS A 78 -10.29 23.20 -0.38
CA HIS A 78 -10.59 24.45 -1.07
C HIS A 78 -9.33 25.31 -1.11
N ALA A 79 -9.03 25.86 -2.28
CA ALA A 79 -7.85 26.68 -2.50
C ALA A 79 -8.17 27.90 -3.36
N SER A 80 -7.34 28.93 -3.23
CA SER A 80 -7.43 30.15 -4.04
C SER A 80 -6.25 30.22 -5.00
N LYS A 81 -6.55 30.23 -6.31
CA LYS A 81 -5.61 30.38 -7.43
C LYS A 81 -4.52 29.32 -7.62
N ASN A 82 -3.85 28.87 -6.56
CA ASN A 82 -2.83 27.83 -6.64
C ASN A 82 -3.01 26.84 -5.50
N PHE A 83 -2.75 25.57 -5.81
CA PHE A 83 -2.78 24.47 -4.88
C PHE A 83 -1.66 23.50 -5.22
N ALA A 84 -0.99 22.99 -4.19
CA ALA A 84 0.00 21.94 -4.32
C ALA A 84 -0.18 20.97 -3.15
N ALA A 85 -0.21 19.67 -3.44
CA ALA A 85 -0.21 18.61 -2.44
C ALA A 85 0.82 17.56 -2.81
N GLU A 86 1.62 17.18 -1.83
CA GLU A 86 2.61 16.09 -1.95
C GLU A 86 2.20 14.95 -1.02
N PHE A 87 2.20 13.73 -1.53
CA PHE A 87 1.87 12.53 -0.76
C PHE A 87 2.49 11.28 -1.39
N GLU A 88 2.56 10.19 -0.63
CA GLU A 88 3.04 8.91 -1.13
C GLU A 88 1.85 8.02 -1.49
N SER A 89 1.92 7.34 -2.63
CA SER A 89 0.92 6.35 -3.05
C SER A 89 1.57 5.04 -3.46
N ALA A 90 0.92 3.92 -3.13
CA ALA A 90 1.22 2.63 -3.73
C ALA A 90 0.80 2.62 -5.22
N PRO A 91 1.27 1.64 -6.02
CA PRO A 91 0.89 1.52 -7.43
C PRO A 91 -0.62 1.31 -7.57
N SER A 92 -1.29 2.27 -8.20
CA SER A 92 -2.73 2.25 -8.42
C SER A 92 -3.13 3.30 -9.45
N SER A 93 -4.41 3.28 -9.85
CA SER A 93 -5.04 4.47 -10.43
C SER A 93 -5.12 5.57 -9.39
N LEU A 94 -4.75 6.78 -9.79
CA LEU A 94 -4.92 8.01 -9.02
C LEU A 94 -6.11 8.78 -9.61
N GLN A 95 -7.02 9.22 -8.75
CA GLN A 95 -8.19 9.99 -9.18
C GLN A 95 -8.08 11.43 -8.69
N PHE A 96 -8.15 12.37 -9.63
CA PHE A 96 -7.98 13.79 -9.34
C PHE A 96 -9.07 14.58 -10.05
N SER A 97 -9.93 15.21 -9.25
CA SER A 97 -11.08 15.98 -9.71
C SER A 97 -10.99 17.38 -9.15
N VAL A 98 -10.96 18.38 -10.02
CA VAL A 98 -10.92 19.79 -9.63
C VAL A 98 -12.16 20.48 -10.16
N SER A 99 -12.90 21.19 -9.31
CA SER A 99 -14.05 22.00 -9.72
C SER A 99 -13.88 23.48 -9.39
N MET A 100 -14.40 24.34 -10.25
CA MET A 100 -14.44 25.79 -10.03
C MET A 100 -15.80 26.37 -10.43
N PRO A 101 -16.22 27.52 -9.85
CA PRO A 101 -17.49 28.15 -10.18
C PRO A 101 -17.62 28.48 -11.68
N GLN A 102 -18.73 28.05 -12.30
CA GLN A 102 -19.01 28.36 -13.71
C GLN A 102 -19.25 29.86 -13.91
N GLY A 103 -18.60 30.45 -14.91
CA GLY A 103 -18.80 31.85 -15.30
C GLY A 103 -17.71 32.83 -14.85
N THR A 104 -16.62 32.35 -14.22
CA THR A 104 -15.51 33.22 -13.76
C THR A 104 -14.24 33.16 -14.62
N ALA A 105 -14.19 32.30 -15.63
CA ALA A 105 -12.93 31.89 -16.23
C ALA A 105 -12.86 32.07 -17.76
N ASN A 106 -11.67 32.44 -18.22
CA ASN A 106 -11.28 32.49 -19.64
C ASN A 106 -10.78 31.10 -20.09
N SER A 107 -10.49 30.90 -21.38
CA SER A 107 -9.99 29.61 -21.84
C SER A 107 -8.63 29.24 -21.23
N GLY A 108 -8.48 27.98 -20.79
CA GLY A 108 -7.28 27.45 -20.13
C GLY A 108 -7.06 27.93 -18.70
N ASP A 109 -8.07 28.51 -18.06
CA ASP A 109 -7.93 29.10 -16.73
C ASP A 109 -7.62 28.06 -15.65
N LEU A 110 -8.20 26.87 -15.74
CA LEU A 110 -7.94 25.78 -14.80
C LEU A 110 -6.90 24.83 -15.38
N ARG A 111 -5.75 24.73 -14.71
CA ARG A 111 -4.71 23.76 -15.02
C ARG A 111 -4.56 22.79 -13.86
N CYS A 112 -4.65 21.50 -14.13
CA CYS A 112 -4.27 20.45 -13.19
C CYS A 112 -3.08 19.66 -13.76
N SER A 113 -2.02 19.51 -12.98
CA SER A 113 -0.80 18.78 -13.34
C SER A 113 -0.48 17.77 -12.24
N VAL A 114 -0.12 16.55 -12.62
CA VAL A 114 0.29 15.48 -11.68
C VAL A 114 1.70 15.07 -12.03
N TYR A 115 2.54 15.02 -11.00
CA TYR A 115 3.91 14.52 -11.09
C TYR A 115 4.02 13.24 -10.26
N VAL A 116 4.74 12.25 -10.78
CA VAL A 116 5.05 10.99 -10.11
C VAL A 116 6.57 10.86 -10.10
N ASP A 117 7.15 10.70 -8.91
CA ASP A 117 8.60 10.65 -8.66
C ASP A 117 9.37 11.81 -9.29
N GLY A 118 8.74 12.99 -9.32
CA GLY A 118 9.29 14.22 -9.89
C GLY A 118 9.14 14.35 -11.42
N GLU A 119 8.62 13.34 -12.11
CA GLU A 119 8.33 13.38 -13.54
C GLU A 119 6.88 13.80 -13.79
N LEU A 120 6.66 14.65 -14.81
CA LEU A 120 5.30 15.05 -15.19
C LEU A 120 4.61 13.88 -15.88
N ASP A 121 3.58 13.32 -15.25
CA ASP A 121 2.78 12.23 -15.82
C ASP A 121 1.63 12.77 -16.68
N THR A 122 0.82 13.68 -16.12
CA THR A 122 -0.35 14.22 -16.83
C THR A 122 -0.56 15.70 -16.57
N THR A 123 -1.10 16.40 -17.56
CA THR A 123 -1.60 17.77 -17.42
C THR A 123 -2.90 17.90 -18.18
N LYS A 124 -3.89 18.54 -17.55
CA LYS A 124 -5.20 18.81 -18.13
C LYS A 124 -5.58 20.26 -17.92
N PHE A 125 -6.30 20.79 -18.88
CA PHE A 125 -6.77 22.17 -18.90
C PHE A 125 -8.29 22.18 -19.07
N ASN A 126 -8.96 23.09 -18.38
CA ASN A 126 -10.37 23.39 -18.65
C ASN A 126 -10.69 24.87 -18.38
N ASP A 127 -11.77 25.33 -18.99
CA ASP A 127 -12.17 26.73 -19.04
C ASP A 127 -13.20 27.03 -17.95
N ALA A 128 -14.00 26.06 -17.50
CA ALA A 128 -14.99 26.24 -16.43
C ALA A 128 -15.53 24.91 -15.89
N GLY A 129 -15.99 24.93 -14.64
CA GLY A 129 -16.77 23.85 -14.05
C GLY A 129 -15.89 22.77 -13.44
N TRP A 130 -15.32 21.87 -14.24
CA TRP A 130 -14.67 20.67 -13.70
C TRP A 130 -13.61 20.07 -14.63
N VAL A 131 -12.44 19.71 -14.09
CA VAL A 131 -11.40 18.98 -14.81
C VAL A 131 -11.00 17.73 -14.03
N ASN A 132 -10.88 16.62 -14.76
CA ASN A 132 -10.24 15.42 -14.27
C ASN A 132 -8.83 15.30 -14.81
N CYS A 133 -7.88 15.06 -13.92
CA CYS A 133 -6.47 14.86 -14.21
C CYS A 133 -6.00 13.50 -13.66
N ASP A 134 -6.86 12.49 -13.82
CA ASP A 134 -6.57 11.11 -13.41
C ASP A 134 -5.26 10.61 -14.05
N SER A 135 -4.55 9.80 -13.28
CA SER A 135 -3.22 9.28 -13.57
C SER A 135 -3.12 7.83 -13.10
N SER A 136 -2.04 7.13 -13.41
CA SER A 136 -1.80 5.78 -12.92
C SER A 136 -0.32 5.56 -12.62
N ILE A 137 -0.06 4.95 -11.47
CA ILE A 137 1.27 4.47 -11.09
C ILE A 137 1.34 2.97 -11.43
N GLY A 138 2.30 2.58 -12.27
CA GLY A 138 2.55 1.18 -12.61
C GLY A 138 3.35 0.44 -11.55
N GLU A 139 3.25 -0.90 -11.51
CA GLU A 139 4.18 -1.74 -10.77
C GLU A 139 5.52 -1.78 -11.54
N SER A 140 6.49 -0.97 -11.13
CA SER A 140 7.86 -0.98 -11.68
C SER A 140 8.73 -2.07 -11.07
#